data_AF-A0A5J4QAC2-F1
#
_entry.id   AF-A0A5J4QAC2-F1
#
_cell.length_a   1.000
_cell.length_b   1.000
_cell.length_c   1.000
_cell.angle_alpha   90.00
_cell.angle_beta   90.00
_cell.angle_gamma   90.00
#
_symmetry.space_group_name_H-M   'P 1'
#
loop_
_entity.id
_entity.type
_entity.pdbx_description
1 polymer ?
#
loop_
_entity_poly.entity_id
_entity_poly.type
_entity_poly.pdbx_seq_one_letter_code
_entity_poly.pdbx_strand_id
1 'polypeptide(L)'
;MEITPKIRNSIFSILVKKDASNVMHLGTGFFIGLEGLFFTCGHTFRKNKPSTNELYIAFPQSESELYKIESLYHKSFDIYEQKGPEYHDTAIGIIDYDNSDFVVFNRKRPKDKNVLYAIGIKSNSQTKLHPLNGNKADLSLLEILPTKLTVSLQEALISDLPNDYSLPRENIASERFFNNCVEMNGILEKGESGWLSCI
;
A
#
# COMPACT_ATOMS: atom_id res chain seq x y z
N MET A 1 -1.75 -3.75 18.80
CA MET A 1 -0.34 -3.42 18.53
C MET A 1 -0.20 -1.93 18.69
N GLU A 2 0.77 -1.49 19.48
CA GLU A 2 1.07 -0.07 19.63
C GLU A 2 1.86 0.43 18.41
N ILE A 3 1.50 1.59 17.87
CA ILE A 3 2.26 2.21 16.78
C ILE A 3 3.52 2.84 17.38
N THR A 4 4.64 2.17 17.22
CA THR A 4 5.93 2.68 17.69
C THR A 4 6.37 3.90 16.86
N PRO A 5 7.27 4.75 17.40
CA PRO A 5 7.85 5.86 16.63
C PRO A 5 8.46 5.41 15.31
N LYS A 6 9.20 4.29 15.32
CA LYS A 6 9.79 3.68 14.11
C LYS A 6 8.74 3.37 13.03
N ILE A 7 7.61 2.77 13.42
CA ILE A 7 6.52 2.48 12.49
C ILE A 7 5.91 3.78 11.97
N ARG A 8 5.65 4.76 12.85
CA ARG A 8 5.07 6.05 12.47
C ARG A 8 5.95 6.81 11.47
N ASN A 9 7.27 6.77 11.66
CA ASN A 9 8.26 7.39 10.76
C ASN A 9 8.45 6.63 9.44
N SER A 10 7.97 5.39 9.36
CA SER A 10 8.07 4.55 8.16
C SER A 10 6.80 4.58 7.31
N ILE A 11 5.71 5.22 7.76
CA ILE A 11 4.39 5.20 7.12
C ILE A 11 3.99 6.63 6.77
N PHE A 12 3.57 6.82 5.53
CA PHE A 12 3.21 8.14 5.02
C PHE A 12 2.09 8.09 3.99
N SER A 13 1.50 9.24 3.72
CA SER A 13 0.45 9.40 2.74
C SER A 13 1.05 9.62 1.36
N ILE A 14 0.55 8.89 0.35
CA ILE A 14 0.76 9.24 -1.06
C ILE A 14 -0.25 10.32 -1.43
N LEU A 15 0.24 11.42 -1.99
CA LEU A 15 -0.53 12.61 -2.30
C LEU A 15 -0.41 12.98 -3.78
N VAL A 16 -1.49 13.55 -4.32
CA VAL A 16 -1.45 14.27 -5.59
C VAL A 16 -1.85 15.72 -5.38
N LYS A 17 -1.10 16.66 -5.93
CA LYS A 17 -1.46 18.07 -5.95
C LYS A 17 -2.63 18.29 -6.92
N LYS A 18 -3.74 18.84 -6.42
CA LYS A 18 -4.93 19.11 -7.25
C LYS A 18 -4.95 20.53 -7.79
N ASP A 19 -4.55 21.48 -6.95
CA ASP A 19 -4.47 22.89 -7.30
C ASP A 19 -3.42 23.58 -6.39
N ALA A 20 -3.36 24.92 -6.43
CA ALA A 20 -2.42 25.70 -5.61
C ALA A 20 -2.71 25.64 -4.11
N SER A 21 -3.91 25.20 -3.71
CA SER A 21 -4.44 25.27 -2.35
C SER A 21 -4.85 23.92 -1.79
N ASN A 22 -4.77 22.83 -2.56
CA ASN A 22 -5.18 21.50 -2.12
C ASN A 22 -4.29 20.37 -2.65
N VAL A 23 -4.09 19.38 -1.78
CA VAL A 23 -3.59 18.03 -2.12
C VAL A 23 -4.66 16.98 -1.81
N MET A 24 -4.60 15.85 -2.50
CA MET A 24 -5.53 14.74 -2.30
C MET A 24 -4.80 13.49 -1.83
N HIS A 25 -5.31 12.85 -0.79
CA HIS A 25 -4.83 11.55 -0.33
C HIS A 25 -5.22 10.43 -1.31
N LEU A 26 -4.20 9.72 -1.82
CA LEU A 26 -4.37 8.61 -2.76
C LEU A 26 -4.24 7.24 -2.08
N GLY A 27 -3.37 7.10 -1.11
CA GLY A 27 -3.07 5.82 -0.47
C GLY A 27 -1.98 5.89 0.57
N THR A 28 -1.60 4.73 1.09
CA THR A 28 -0.55 4.59 2.12
C THR A 28 0.74 4.09 1.49
N GLY A 29 1.86 4.73 1.82
CA GLY A 29 3.20 4.27 1.46
C GLY A 29 4.01 3.88 2.69
N PHE A 30 5.03 3.05 2.45
CA PHE A 30 5.94 2.54 3.47
C PHE A 30 7.39 2.68 3.01
N PHE A 31 8.28 3.20 3.84
CA PHE A 31 9.71 3.04 3.59
C PHE A 31 10.10 1.58 3.75
N ILE A 32 10.88 1.08 2.80
CA ILE A 32 11.35 -0.32 2.74
C ILE A 32 12.88 -0.42 2.65
N GLY A 33 13.55 0.73 2.62
CA GLY A 33 15.01 0.86 2.62
C GLY A 33 15.41 2.26 3.07
N LEU A 34 16.69 2.56 2.93
CA LEU A 34 17.26 3.89 3.16
C LEU A 34 17.01 4.81 1.95
N GLU A 35 17.40 6.07 2.08
CA GLU A 35 17.41 7.07 0.99
C GLU A 35 16.03 7.21 0.31
N GLY A 36 14.98 7.21 1.14
CA GLY A 36 13.62 7.45 0.67
C GLY A 36 13.02 6.32 -0.18
N LEU A 37 13.66 5.15 -0.25
CA LEU A 37 13.11 4.00 -0.99
C LEU A 37 11.82 3.51 -0.34
N PHE A 38 10.74 3.51 -1.13
CA PHE A 38 9.42 3.15 -0.63
C PHE A 38 8.63 2.20 -1.51
N PHE A 39 7.60 1.62 -0.89
CA PHE A 39 6.61 0.75 -1.52
C PHE A 39 5.18 1.25 -1.27
N THR A 40 4.29 1.04 -2.24
CA THR A 40 2.83 1.22 -2.10
C THR A 40 2.06 0.34 -3.11
N CYS A 41 0.73 0.37 -3.09
CA CYS A 41 -0.10 -0.34 -4.06
C CYS A 41 -0.05 0.34 -5.42
N GLY A 42 0.03 -0.43 -6.50
CA GLY A 42 0.09 0.10 -7.86
C GLY A 42 -1.21 0.83 -8.29
N HIS A 43 -2.36 0.37 -7.83
CA HIS A 43 -3.68 0.91 -8.18
C HIS A 43 -3.85 2.35 -7.71
N THR A 44 -3.07 2.78 -6.71
CA THR A 44 -3.00 4.17 -6.23
C THR A 44 -2.77 5.15 -7.38
N PHE A 45 -2.05 4.72 -8.43
CA PHE A 45 -1.71 5.55 -9.59
C PHE A 45 -2.59 5.29 -10.82
N ARG A 46 -3.41 4.22 -10.83
CA ARG A 46 -4.18 3.80 -12.01
C ARG A 46 -5.35 4.71 -12.34
N LYS A 47 -6.17 5.08 -11.34
CA LYS A 47 -7.45 5.78 -11.57
C LYS A 47 -7.31 7.21 -12.08
N ASN A 48 -6.27 7.91 -11.62
CA ASN A 48 -6.10 9.34 -11.92
C ASN A 48 -4.96 9.62 -12.90
N LYS A 49 -4.16 8.60 -13.26
CA LYS A 49 -2.91 8.70 -14.05
C LYS A 49 -2.17 10.03 -13.81
N PRO A 50 -1.89 10.38 -12.54
CA PRO A 50 -1.30 11.67 -12.21
C PRO A 50 0.07 11.78 -12.86
N SER A 51 0.44 12.97 -13.30
CA SER A 51 1.82 13.22 -13.74
C SER A 51 2.74 13.02 -12.53
N THR A 52 3.91 12.40 -12.74
CA THR A 52 4.90 12.23 -11.67
C THR A 52 5.28 13.57 -11.03
N ASN A 53 5.19 14.67 -11.79
CA ASN A 53 5.45 16.02 -11.29
C ASN A 53 4.42 16.54 -10.27
N GLU A 54 3.29 15.87 -10.11
CA GLU A 54 2.22 16.24 -9.18
C GLU A 54 2.14 15.30 -7.98
N LEU A 55 3.04 14.32 -7.91
CA LEU A 55 3.05 13.29 -6.88
C LEU A 55 4.02 13.63 -5.75
N TYR A 56 3.51 13.48 -4.53
CA TYR A 56 4.22 13.79 -3.31
C TYR A 56 3.96 12.72 -2.26
N ILE A 57 4.80 12.70 -1.23
CA ILE A 57 4.52 12.04 0.03
C ILE A 57 4.50 13.06 1.16
N ALA A 58 3.81 12.74 2.25
CA ALA A 58 3.89 13.48 3.50
C ALA A 58 3.40 12.65 4.69
N PHE A 59 3.89 12.95 5.88
CA PHE A 59 3.50 12.26 7.12
C PHE A 59 2.20 12.82 7.69
N PRO A 60 1.30 12.02 8.29
CA PRO A 60 0.06 12.53 8.88
C PRO A 60 0.27 13.50 10.07
N GLN A 61 0.25 14.81 9.81
CA GLN A 61 0.28 15.88 10.82
C GLN A 61 -0.32 17.20 10.32
N SER A 62 -0.56 18.17 11.20
CA SER A 62 -1.22 19.45 10.84
C SER A 62 -0.34 20.39 9.99
N GLU A 63 0.98 20.26 10.06
CA GLU A 63 1.93 20.98 9.22
C GLU A 63 2.90 19.99 8.58
N SER A 64 2.44 19.31 7.55
CA SER A 64 3.21 18.24 6.90
C SER A 64 3.97 18.79 5.71
N GLU A 65 5.29 18.63 5.72
CA GLU A 65 6.12 18.94 4.56
C GLU A 65 5.87 17.92 3.44
N LEU A 66 5.78 18.42 2.21
CA LEU A 66 5.63 17.62 1.00
C LEU A 66 7.00 17.28 0.42
N TYR A 67 7.24 15.99 0.23
CA TYR A 67 8.42 15.47 -0.46
C TYR A 67 8.00 14.98 -1.84
N LYS A 68 8.63 15.50 -2.90
CA LYS A 68 8.30 15.13 -4.27
C LYS A 68 8.77 13.70 -4.54
N ILE A 69 7.95 12.91 -5.22
CA ILE A 69 8.36 11.60 -5.72
C ILE A 69 9.26 11.82 -6.95
N GLU A 70 10.53 11.43 -6.85
CA GLU A 70 11.51 11.65 -7.90
C GLU A 70 11.42 10.60 -9.01
N SER A 71 11.27 9.34 -8.60
CA SER A 71 11.08 8.22 -9.50
C SER A 71 9.99 7.29 -8.98
N LEU A 72 9.22 6.74 -9.91
CA LEU A 72 8.13 5.83 -9.62
C LEU A 72 8.06 4.78 -10.71
N TYR A 73 8.18 3.52 -10.30
CA TYR A 73 7.84 2.37 -11.11
C TYR A 73 6.60 1.71 -10.53
N HIS A 74 5.57 1.50 -11.34
CA HIS A 74 4.38 0.77 -10.90
C HIS A 74 3.92 -0.25 -11.93
N LYS A 75 3.42 -1.38 -11.43
CA LYS A 75 2.77 -2.42 -12.23
C LYS A 75 1.46 -2.78 -11.53
N SER A 76 0.35 -2.35 -12.12
CA SER A 76 -0.99 -2.59 -11.61
C SER A 76 -1.90 -3.03 -12.74
N PHE A 77 -2.46 -4.22 -12.63
CA PHE A 77 -3.51 -4.72 -13.52
C PHE A 77 -4.89 -4.51 -12.88
N ASP A 78 -5.91 -4.38 -13.73
CA ASP A 78 -7.27 -4.43 -13.22
C ASP A 78 -7.55 -5.79 -12.57
N ILE A 79 -8.41 -5.83 -11.54
CA ILE A 79 -8.66 -7.05 -10.74
C ILE A 79 -9.05 -8.24 -11.63
N TYR A 80 -9.87 -7.99 -12.66
CA TYR A 80 -10.34 -9.01 -13.62
C TYR A 80 -9.28 -9.45 -14.64
N GLU A 81 -8.17 -8.72 -14.76
CA GLU A 81 -7.04 -9.06 -15.64
C GLU A 81 -5.93 -9.81 -14.89
N GLN A 82 -5.98 -9.84 -13.56
CA GLN A 82 -5.00 -10.55 -12.76
C GLN A 82 -5.23 -12.06 -12.89
N LYS A 83 -4.16 -12.79 -13.19
CA LYS A 83 -4.17 -14.25 -13.30
C LYS A 83 -3.16 -14.80 -12.32
N GLY A 84 -3.61 -15.72 -11.45
CA GLY A 84 -2.70 -16.42 -10.56
C GLY A 84 -1.62 -17.19 -11.34
N PRO A 85 -0.46 -17.44 -10.72
CA PRO A 85 -0.13 -17.14 -9.33
C PRO A 85 0.37 -15.70 -9.10
N GLU A 86 0.57 -14.91 -10.15
CA GLU A 86 1.20 -13.59 -10.06
C GLU A 86 0.17 -12.43 -10.09
N TYR A 87 -0.03 -11.83 -8.93
CA TYR A 87 -0.81 -10.61 -8.78
C TYR A 87 0.11 -9.40 -8.88
N HIS A 88 -0.20 -8.49 -9.79
CA HIS A 88 0.58 -7.27 -9.97
C HIS A 88 -0.26 -6.08 -9.56
N ASP A 89 -0.02 -5.62 -8.34
CA ASP A 89 -0.56 -4.36 -7.83
C ASP A 89 0.45 -3.64 -6.94
N THR A 90 1.64 -3.41 -7.49
CA THR A 90 2.77 -2.87 -6.74
C THR A 90 3.30 -1.59 -7.36
N ALA A 91 3.81 -0.72 -6.50
CA ALA A 91 4.57 0.45 -6.90
C ALA A 91 5.75 0.63 -5.96
N ILE A 92 6.89 0.96 -6.53
CA ILE A 92 8.12 1.29 -5.84
C ILE A 92 8.56 2.66 -6.33
N GLY A 93 8.96 3.52 -5.40
CA GLY A 93 9.47 4.83 -5.75
C GLY A 93 10.57 5.27 -4.81
N ILE A 94 11.14 6.42 -5.16
CA ILE A 94 12.22 7.08 -4.43
C ILE A 94 11.85 8.55 -4.27
N ILE A 95 12.21 9.11 -3.11
CA ILE A 95 12.14 10.52 -2.79
C ILE A 95 13.51 10.96 -2.25
N ASP A 96 13.83 12.25 -2.35
CA ASP A 96 14.98 12.81 -1.64
C ASP A 96 14.64 13.00 -0.16
N TYR A 97 14.88 11.96 0.64
CA TYR A 97 14.62 11.94 2.07
C TYR A 97 15.58 11.00 2.79
N ASP A 98 16.33 11.55 3.74
CA ASP A 98 17.23 10.77 4.59
C ASP A 98 16.44 10.13 5.74
N ASN A 99 16.07 8.86 5.58
CA ASN A 99 15.38 8.08 6.60
C ASN A 99 16.31 7.05 7.24
N SER A 100 16.25 6.94 8.57
CA SER A 100 16.87 5.84 9.33
C SER A 100 15.89 4.71 9.66
N ASP A 101 14.59 5.01 9.59
CA ASP A 101 13.50 4.08 9.90
C ASP A 101 12.86 3.57 8.61
N PHE A 102 12.67 2.25 8.53
CA PHE A 102 11.93 1.59 7.46
C PHE A 102 11.35 0.25 7.94
N VAL A 103 10.35 -0.24 7.21
CA VAL A 103 9.71 -1.54 7.45
C VAL A 103 10.62 -2.65 6.96
N VAL A 104 10.87 -3.64 7.81
CA VAL A 104 11.61 -4.85 7.43
C VAL A 104 10.63 -5.95 7.07
N PHE A 105 10.73 -6.47 5.85
CA PHE A 105 9.91 -7.58 5.40
C PHE A 105 10.21 -8.85 6.20
N ASN A 106 9.16 -9.50 6.71
CA ASN A 106 9.29 -10.85 7.23
C ASN A 106 9.17 -11.85 6.08
N ARG A 107 10.27 -12.55 5.80
CA ARG A 107 10.36 -13.58 4.75
C ARG A 107 9.76 -14.93 5.16
N LYS A 108 9.23 -15.06 6.38
CA LYS A 108 8.58 -16.29 6.83
C LYS A 108 7.11 -16.23 6.50
N ARG A 109 6.62 -17.25 5.78
CA ARG A 109 5.19 -17.46 5.55
C ARG A 109 4.44 -17.48 6.89
N PRO A 110 3.40 -16.65 7.08
CA PRO A 110 2.53 -16.73 8.25
C PRO A 110 1.89 -18.12 8.34
N LYS A 111 1.78 -18.70 9.54
CA LYS A 111 1.06 -19.97 9.73
C LYS A 111 -0.43 -19.72 9.84
N ASP A 112 -1.22 -20.77 9.65
CA ASP A 112 -2.66 -20.72 9.90
C ASP A 112 -2.95 -20.22 11.32
N LYS A 113 -3.97 -19.36 11.46
CA LYS A 113 -4.39 -18.72 12.72
C LYS A 113 -3.37 -17.76 13.33
N ASN A 114 -2.26 -17.45 12.64
CA ASN A 114 -1.39 -16.35 13.06
C ASN A 114 -2.20 -15.05 13.13
N VAL A 115 -1.92 -14.24 14.13
CA VAL A 115 -2.39 -12.87 14.18
C VAL A 115 -1.38 -11.99 13.48
N LEU A 116 -1.82 -11.25 12.47
CA LEU A 116 -1.09 -10.20 11.79
C LEU A 116 -1.74 -8.84 12.08
N TYR A 117 -1.00 -7.77 11.81
CA TYR A 117 -1.51 -6.41 11.90
C TYR A 117 -1.31 -5.73 10.55
N ALA A 118 -2.41 -5.31 9.92
CA ALA A 118 -2.36 -4.38 8.81
C ALA A 118 -2.33 -2.96 9.36
N ILE A 119 -1.47 -2.11 8.83
CA ILE A 119 -1.40 -0.71 9.21
C ILE A 119 -1.65 0.10 7.95
N GLY A 120 -2.54 1.07 8.01
CA GLY A 120 -2.85 1.94 6.89
C GLY A 120 -3.16 3.36 7.35
N ILE A 121 -3.19 4.29 6.40
CA ILE A 121 -3.70 5.65 6.61
C ILE A 121 -5.14 5.70 6.12
N LYS A 122 -6.01 6.23 6.97
CA LYS A 122 -7.40 6.54 6.62
C LYS A 122 -7.60 8.05 6.64
N SER A 123 -8.26 8.57 5.60
CA SER A 123 -8.76 9.94 5.59
C SER A 123 -10.11 10.00 6.28
N ASN A 124 -10.23 10.85 7.30
CA ASN A 124 -11.50 11.24 7.92
C ASN A 124 -12.19 12.40 7.16
N SER A 125 -11.53 12.96 6.13
CA SER A 125 -12.15 13.89 5.18
C SER A 125 -13.03 13.15 4.16
N GLN A 126 -14.25 13.65 3.94
CA GLN A 126 -15.19 13.11 2.95
C GLN A 126 -14.68 13.26 1.51
N THR A 127 -13.97 14.35 1.22
CA THR A 127 -13.45 14.66 -0.12
C THR A 127 -12.04 14.11 -0.35
N LYS A 128 -11.35 13.66 0.71
CA LYS A 128 -9.91 13.32 0.72
C LYS A 128 -9.00 14.49 0.33
N LEU A 129 -9.54 15.70 0.25
CA LEU A 129 -8.77 16.92 0.01
C LEU A 129 -8.27 17.47 1.33
N HIS A 130 -7.06 18.01 1.27
CA HIS A 130 -6.33 18.57 2.38
C HIS A 130 -5.78 19.95 1.98
N PRO A 131 -5.94 20.98 2.84
CA PRO A 131 -5.40 22.30 2.57
C PRO A 131 -3.89 22.28 2.34
N LEU A 132 -3.43 23.07 1.38
CA LEU A 132 -2.04 23.27 1.00
C LEU A 132 -1.70 24.76 1.11
N ASN A 133 -0.61 25.07 1.80
CA ASN A 133 -0.01 26.40 1.82
C ASN A 133 1.49 26.29 1.51
N GLY A 134 1.89 26.75 0.33
CA GLY A 134 3.26 26.59 -0.16
C GLY A 134 3.62 25.11 -0.33
N ASN A 135 4.60 24.64 0.46
CA ASN A 135 5.04 23.23 0.50
C ASN A 135 4.55 22.46 1.75
N LYS A 136 3.59 23.03 2.51
CA LYS A 136 3.04 22.40 3.71
C LYS A 136 1.55 22.10 3.55
N ALA A 137 1.14 20.88 3.91
CA ALA A 137 -0.24 20.44 3.91
C ALA A 137 -0.77 20.18 5.32
N ASP A 138 -2.04 20.48 5.56
CA ASP A 138 -2.75 20.07 6.77
C ASP A 138 -3.33 18.66 6.60
N LEU A 139 -2.63 17.68 7.16
CA LEU A 139 -2.98 16.27 7.14
C LEU A 139 -3.47 15.79 8.51
N SER A 140 -3.94 16.69 9.39
CA SER A 140 -4.51 16.34 10.70
C SER A 140 -5.72 15.40 10.63
N LEU A 141 -6.42 15.40 9.50
CA LEU A 141 -7.54 14.49 9.22
C LEU A 141 -7.11 13.11 8.69
N LEU A 142 -5.80 12.86 8.55
CA LEU A 142 -5.27 11.54 8.23
C LEU A 142 -4.89 10.82 9.52
N GLU A 143 -5.39 9.59 9.67
CA GLU A 143 -5.16 8.77 10.85
C GLU A 143 -4.47 7.47 10.48
N ILE A 144 -3.41 7.12 11.21
CA ILE A 144 -2.75 5.81 11.07
C ILE A 144 -3.54 4.79 11.91
N LEU A 145 -4.13 3.80 11.25
CA LEU A 145 -4.98 2.80 11.88
C LEU A 145 -4.37 1.40 11.76
N PRO A 146 -4.08 0.73 12.89
CA PRO A 146 -3.73 -0.67 12.90
C PRO A 146 -5.00 -1.53 12.99
N THR A 147 -5.14 -2.51 12.10
CA THR A 147 -6.22 -3.50 12.11
C THR A 147 -5.64 -4.89 12.33
N LYS A 148 -6.25 -5.64 13.25
CA LYS A 148 -5.88 -7.02 13.53
C LYS A 148 -6.47 -7.93 12.45
N LEU A 149 -5.62 -8.75 11.84
CA LEU A 149 -6.01 -9.77 10.88
C LEU A 149 -5.67 -11.15 11.46
N THR A 150 -6.62 -12.08 11.42
CA THR A 150 -6.34 -13.48 11.73
C THR A 150 -6.13 -14.20 10.41
N VAL A 151 -4.95 -14.78 10.21
CA VAL A 151 -4.63 -15.56 9.02
C VAL A 151 -5.52 -16.78 9.00
N SER A 152 -6.26 -16.95 7.90
CA SER A 152 -6.97 -18.17 7.58
C SER A 152 -6.47 -18.65 6.23
N LEU A 153 -5.86 -19.85 6.21
CA LEU A 153 -5.46 -20.48 4.94
C LEU A 153 -6.67 -20.93 4.10
N GLN A 154 -7.89 -20.80 4.63
CA GLN A 154 -9.14 -21.17 3.96
C GLN A 154 -9.81 -19.98 3.24
N GLU A 155 -9.44 -18.73 3.59
CA GLU A 155 -10.23 -17.53 3.26
C GLU A 155 -9.53 -16.49 2.38
N ALA A 156 -8.19 -16.48 2.30
CA ALA A 156 -7.47 -15.51 1.47
C ALA A 156 -7.48 -15.92 -0.01
N LEU A 157 -8.62 -15.68 -0.67
CA LEU A 157 -8.84 -16.05 -2.05
C LEU A 157 -9.46 -14.88 -2.83
N ILE A 158 -8.76 -14.40 -3.86
CA ILE A 158 -9.32 -13.48 -4.86
C ILE A 158 -9.97 -14.34 -5.95
N SER A 159 -11.19 -14.05 -6.37
CA SER A 159 -11.80 -14.69 -7.56
C SER A 159 -11.67 -13.77 -8.78
N ASP A 160 -11.48 -14.39 -9.97
CA ASP A 160 -11.51 -13.73 -11.28
C ASP A 160 -12.94 -13.39 -11.75
N LEU A 161 -13.97 -13.88 -11.06
CA LEU A 161 -15.38 -13.65 -11.40
C LEU A 161 -16.07 -12.73 -10.36
N PRO A 162 -16.59 -11.55 -10.77
CA PRO A 162 -17.28 -10.62 -9.86
C PRO A 162 -18.47 -11.22 -9.09
N ASN A 163 -19.15 -12.20 -9.69
CA ASN A 163 -20.29 -12.87 -9.07
C ASN A 163 -19.91 -13.80 -7.92
N ASP A 164 -18.65 -14.23 -7.84
CA ASP A 164 -18.21 -15.13 -6.76
C ASP A 164 -18.18 -14.40 -5.40
N TYR A 165 -18.02 -13.07 -5.38
CA TYR A 165 -18.03 -12.28 -4.13
C TYR A 165 -19.42 -12.13 -3.49
N SER A 166 -20.49 -12.46 -4.20
CA SER A 166 -21.86 -12.39 -3.69
C SER A 166 -22.43 -13.75 -3.27
N LEU A 167 -21.66 -14.83 -3.44
CA LEU A 167 -22.06 -16.20 -3.11
C LEU A 167 -21.53 -16.64 -1.73
N PRO A 168 -22.27 -17.48 -0.99
CA PRO A 168 -21.74 -18.14 0.21
C PRO A 168 -20.51 -19.00 -0.11
N ARG A 169 -19.52 -19.03 0.80
CA ARG A 169 -18.19 -19.62 0.55
C ARG A 169 -18.25 -21.09 0.14
N GLU A 170 -19.15 -21.87 0.72
CA GLU A 170 -19.36 -23.29 0.41
C GLU A 170 -19.81 -23.55 -1.04
N ASN A 171 -20.35 -22.54 -1.73
CA ASN A 171 -20.91 -22.67 -3.07
C ASN A 171 -19.95 -22.26 -4.18
N ILE A 172 -18.71 -21.90 -3.84
CA ILE A 172 -17.75 -21.40 -4.81
C ILE A 172 -16.61 -22.40 -4.98
N ALA A 173 -16.43 -22.81 -6.23
CA ALA A 173 -15.29 -23.57 -6.74
C ALA A 173 -13.95 -22.99 -6.24
N SER A 174 -13.22 -23.75 -5.43
CA SER A 174 -11.94 -23.32 -4.84
C SER A 174 -10.85 -23.09 -5.88
N GLU A 175 -11.00 -23.69 -7.07
CA GLU A 175 -10.12 -23.51 -8.22
C GLU A 175 -10.24 -22.14 -8.90
N ARG A 176 -11.32 -21.38 -8.64
CA ARG A 176 -11.53 -20.01 -9.18
C ARG A 176 -10.88 -18.93 -8.34
N PHE A 177 -10.23 -19.36 -7.27
CA PHE A 177 -9.91 -18.55 -6.13
C PHE A 177 -8.41 -18.65 -5.90
N PHE A 178 -7.74 -17.52 -5.94
CA PHE A 178 -6.30 -17.45 -6.00
C PHE A 178 -5.71 -16.87 -4.72
N ASN A 179 -4.56 -17.40 -4.33
CA ASN A 179 -3.81 -16.91 -3.18
C ASN A 179 -2.97 -15.70 -3.60
N ASN A 180 -3.03 -14.58 -2.87
CA ASN A 180 -2.24 -13.35 -3.13
C ASN A 180 -0.73 -13.50 -2.87
N CYS A 181 -0.20 -14.72 -3.00
CA CYS A 181 1.21 -15.00 -2.84
C CYS A 181 1.90 -14.74 -4.18
N VAL A 182 2.63 -13.62 -4.29
CA VAL A 182 3.59 -13.41 -5.37
C VAL A 182 4.54 -14.61 -5.40
N GLU A 183 4.53 -15.38 -6.48
CA GLU A 183 5.61 -16.30 -6.82
C GLU A 183 6.68 -15.48 -7.55
N MET A 184 7.93 -15.53 -7.09
CA MET A 184 9.04 -14.86 -7.76
C MET A 184 9.88 -15.87 -8.55
N ASN A 185 10.14 -15.50 -9.80
CA ASN A 185 10.87 -16.22 -10.84
C ASN A 185 12.22 -16.80 -10.35
N GLY A 186 12.50 -18.06 -10.70
CA GLY A 186 13.55 -18.93 -10.12
C GLY A 186 15.00 -18.61 -10.49
N ILE A 187 15.33 -17.37 -10.84
CA ILE A 187 16.70 -16.93 -11.18
C ILE A 187 17.39 -16.23 -9.99
N LEU A 188 16.67 -15.88 -8.93
CA LEU A 188 17.26 -15.28 -7.73
C LEU A 188 17.51 -16.38 -6.68
N GLU A 189 18.75 -16.46 -6.22
CA GLU A 189 19.29 -17.58 -5.44
C GLU A 189 18.47 -17.94 -4.19
N LYS A 190 18.48 -19.24 -3.86
CA LYS A 190 17.75 -19.90 -2.76
C LYS A 190 17.59 -19.05 -1.50
N GLY A 191 16.34 -18.74 -1.13
CA GLY A 191 15.99 -18.32 0.24
C GLY A 191 14.96 -17.19 0.38
N GLU A 192 14.36 -16.69 -0.71
CA GLU A 192 13.59 -15.44 -0.65
C GLU A 192 12.15 -15.60 -1.16
N SER A 193 11.18 -15.57 -0.22
CA SER A 193 9.79 -15.21 -0.50
C SER A 193 9.30 -14.33 0.66
N GLY A 194 8.99 -13.07 0.36
CA GLY A 194 8.42 -12.12 1.31
C GLY A 194 6.90 -12.04 1.13
N TRP A 195 6.15 -11.90 2.23
CA TRP A 195 4.70 -11.74 2.18
C TRP A 195 4.35 -10.25 2.30
N LEU A 196 3.51 -9.76 1.41
CA LEU A 196 2.83 -8.49 1.58
C LEU A 196 1.38 -8.64 1.13
N SER A 197 0.46 -8.54 2.07
CA SER A 197 -0.97 -8.48 1.75
C SER A 197 -1.37 -7.02 1.62
N CYS A 198 -1.54 -6.58 0.39
CA CYS A 198 -2.41 -5.45 0.08
C CYS A 198 -3.82 -6.01 -0.09
N ILE A 199 -4.70 -5.72 0.88
CA ILE A 199 -6.16 -5.87 0.71
C ILE A 199 -6.67 -4.56 0.12
#